data_AF-A0A4U6M040-F1
#
_entry.id   AF-A0A4U6M040-F1
#
_cell.length_a   1.000
_cell.length_b   1.000
_cell.length_c   1.000
_cell.angle_alpha   90.00
_cell.angle_beta   90.00
_cell.angle_gamma   90.00
#
_symmetry.space_group_name_H-M   'P 1'
#
loop_
_entity.id
_entity.type
_entity.pdbx_description
1 polymer ?
#
loop_
_entity_poly.entity_id
_entity_poly.type
_entity_poly.pdbx_seq_one_letter_code
_entity_poly.pdbx_strand_id
1 'polypeptide(L)'
;MNSTPEARLIQARLNLQAALERGDDSAPFRNAVLAAERGLAAAQAEQATAEREQRAADQQRLDERTTSTVSFAHTAVEASAGASVVEGVEMPSLTDDPAVTNAAARLAAAEDRLQREQTRYDAAHVEWTNVGRRLAEKQQVRDLIVARRAGGDERPEDAAELQAITLDIGSLQGIVADKRVAADNLKPLTAQRLVVEAGAALKKAQDAALFSLRKARIRALELALIDEHTAAVIEARAQGLSEFTGIPMLRDTQRVIHRTAAWEDR
;
A
#
# COMPACT_ATOMS: atom_id res chain seq x y z
N MET A 1 -18.43 27.76 22.01
CA MET A 1 -17.55 27.79 20.82
C MET A 1 -16.14 28.10 21.31
N ASN A 2 -15.22 27.14 21.27
CA ASN A 2 -13.83 27.38 21.67
C ASN A 2 -13.12 28.10 20.50
N SER A 3 -12.66 29.34 20.72
CA SER A 3 -11.89 30.09 19.75
C SER A 3 -10.53 29.43 19.50
N THR A 4 -10.09 29.39 18.24
CA THR A 4 -8.78 28.83 17.85
C THR A 4 -7.65 29.59 18.57
N PRO A 5 -6.48 28.96 18.81
CA PRO A 5 -5.33 29.63 19.44
C PRO A 5 -4.93 30.93 18.71
N GLU A 6 -5.05 30.94 17.38
CA GLU A 6 -4.80 32.11 16.52
C GLU A 6 -5.85 33.21 16.74
N ALA A 7 -7.14 32.86 16.79
CA ALA A 7 -8.20 33.82 17.09
C ALA A 7 -8.04 34.43 18.49
N ARG A 8 -7.56 33.65 19.46
CA ARG A 8 -7.24 34.14 20.82
C ARG A 8 -6.07 35.13 20.81
N LEU A 9 -5.02 34.88 20.02
CA LEU A 9 -3.90 35.81 19.87
C LEU A 9 -4.31 37.12 19.20
N ILE A 10 -5.11 37.04 18.14
CA ILE A 10 -5.65 38.22 17.45
C ILE A 10 -6.47 39.07 18.42
N GLN A 11 -7.39 38.44 19.17
CA GLN A 11 -8.21 39.14 20.15
C GLN A 11 -7.38 39.77 21.28
N ALA A 12 -6.36 39.07 21.80
CA ALA A 12 -5.48 39.61 22.84
C ALA A 12 -4.70 40.84 22.37
N ARG A 13 -4.22 40.84 21.11
CA ARG A 13 -3.52 41.98 20.51
C ARG A 13 -4.44 43.18 20.28
N LEU A 14 -5.67 42.95 19.82
CA LEU A 14 -6.69 44.00 19.68
C LEU A 14 -7.01 44.66 21.03
N ASN A 15 -7.16 43.86 22.09
CA ASN A 15 -7.42 44.36 23.44
C ASN A 15 -6.25 45.19 23.99
N LEU A 16 -5.01 44.78 23.72
CA LEU A 16 -3.82 45.57 24.08
C LEU A 16 -3.77 46.90 23.34
N GLN A 17 -4.07 46.91 22.04
CA GLN A 17 -4.11 48.13 21.24
C GLN A 17 -5.15 49.12 21.77
N ALA A 18 -6.37 48.66 22.05
CA ALA A 18 -7.43 49.49 22.61
C ALA A 18 -7.11 50.04 24.01
N ALA A 19 -6.32 49.32 24.82
CA ALA A 19 -5.84 49.82 26.12
C ALA A 19 -4.77 50.90 25.96
N LEU A 20 -3.86 50.75 25.01
CA LEU A 20 -2.82 51.74 24.71
C LEU A 20 -3.43 53.04 24.15
N GLU A 21 -4.43 52.94 23.27
CA GLU A 21 -5.14 54.10 22.69
C GLU A 21 -5.91 54.90 23.75
N ARG A 22 -6.40 54.25 24.81
CA ARG A 22 -7.14 54.88 25.92
C ARG A 22 -6.23 55.36 27.06
N GLY A 23 -4.95 54.98 27.08
CA GLY A 23 -4.02 55.30 28.16
C GLY A 23 -4.23 54.47 29.44
N ASP A 24 -4.91 53.33 29.34
CA ASP A 24 -5.16 52.41 30.46
C ASP A 24 -3.87 51.66 30.88
N ASP A 25 -3.90 51.01 32.06
CA ASP A 25 -2.83 50.07 32.45
C ASP A 25 -2.73 48.92 31.42
N SER A 26 -1.62 48.89 30.69
CA SER A 26 -1.37 47.90 29.64
C SER A 26 -0.79 46.58 30.15
N ALA A 27 -0.33 46.50 31.41
CA ALA A 27 0.26 45.29 31.98
C ALA A 27 -0.62 44.03 31.87
N PRO A 28 -1.93 44.05 32.23
CA PRO A 28 -2.79 42.87 32.11
C PRO A 28 -2.98 42.42 30.65
N PHE A 29 -3.05 43.34 29.70
CA PHE A 29 -3.22 43.03 28.27
C PHE A 29 -1.94 42.47 27.65
N ARG A 30 -0.76 42.97 28.06
CA ARG A 30 0.54 42.38 27.66
C ARG A 30 0.68 40.95 28.17
N ASN A 31 0.26 40.69 29.41
CA ASN A 31 0.23 39.33 29.95
C ASN A 31 -0.73 38.41 29.19
N ALA A 32 -1.89 38.91 28.75
CA ALA A 32 -2.83 38.17 27.92
C ALA A 32 -2.27 37.82 26.53
N VAL A 33 -1.54 38.75 25.89
CA VAL A 33 -0.82 38.46 24.62
C VAL A 33 0.23 37.37 24.84
N LEU A 34 1.08 37.48 25.87
CA LEU A 34 2.08 36.46 26.19
C LEU A 34 1.44 35.10 26.48
N ALA A 35 0.31 35.05 27.17
CA ALA A 35 -0.41 33.82 27.43
C ALA A 35 -0.97 33.20 26.14
N ALA A 36 -1.52 34.01 25.23
CA ALA A 36 -2.01 33.55 23.94
C ALA A 36 -0.88 33.07 23.01
N GLU A 37 0.28 33.74 23.01
CA GLU A 37 1.47 33.33 22.25
C GLU A 37 2.01 31.99 22.75
N ARG A 38 2.08 31.78 24.08
CA ARG A 38 2.43 30.48 24.66
C ARG A 38 1.43 29.40 24.28
N GLY A 39 0.14 29.70 24.30
CA GLY A 39 -0.92 28.77 23.89
C GLY A 39 -0.84 28.37 22.42
N LEU A 40 -0.52 29.32 21.53
CA LEU A 40 -0.28 29.04 20.11
C LEU A 40 0.97 28.18 19.91
N ALA A 41 2.07 28.51 20.58
CA ALA A 41 3.30 27.73 20.51
C ALA A 41 3.11 26.29 21.02
N ALA A 42 2.34 26.09 22.10
CA ALA A 42 1.98 24.78 22.61
C ALA A 42 1.14 23.97 21.59
N ALA A 43 0.11 24.59 21.00
CA ALA A 43 -0.71 23.94 19.98
C ALA A 43 0.10 23.55 18.73
N GLN A 44 1.03 24.39 18.30
CA GLN A 44 1.94 24.09 17.18
C GLN A 44 2.92 22.96 17.53
N ALA A 45 3.42 22.92 18.78
CA ALA A 45 4.28 21.85 19.24
C ALA A 45 3.55 20.50 19.29
N GLU A 46 2.31 20.47 19.80
CA GLU A 46 1.45 19.28 19.82
C GLU A 46 1.14 18.77 18.40
N GLN A 47 0.84 19.68 17.48
CA GLN A 47 0.62 19.32 16.08
C GLN A 47 1.90 18.75 15.44
N ALA A 48 3.05 19.38 15.69
CA ALA A 48 4.33 18.89 15.18
C ALA A 48 4.70 17.51 15.75
N THR A 49 4.38 17.21 17.02
CA THR A 49 4.58 15.88 17.59
C THR A 49 3.64 14.85 16.97
N ALA A 50 2.35 15.16 16.82
CA ALA A 50 1.39 14.26 16.20
C ALA A 50 1.77 13.94 14.74
N GLU A 51 2.22 14.94 13.97
CA GLU A 51 2.70 14.71 12.61
C GLU A 51 3.94 13.83 12.56
N ARG A 52 4.88 13.97 13.51
CA ARG A 52 6.08 13.11 13.58
C ARG A 52 5.71 11.67 13.91
N GLU A 53 4.83 11.47 14.89
CA GLU A 53 4.33 10.14 15.28
C GLU A 53 3.61 9.46 14.12
N GLN A 54 2.75 10.20 13.42
CA GLN A 54 2.05 9.67 12.26
C GLN A 54 3.02 9.29 11.13
N ARG A 55 4.03 10.12 10.84
CA ARG A 55 5.07 9.79 9.84
C ARG A 55 5.88 8.55 10.25
N ALA A 56 6.21 8.41 11.53
CA ALA A 56 6.93 7.25 12.04
C ALA A 56 6.09 5.96 11.90
N ALA A 57 4.81 6.02 12.26
CA ALA A 57 3.89 4.88 12.09
C ALA A 57 3.68 4.52 10.61
N ASP A 58 3.58 5.51 9.73
CA ASP A 58 3.46 5.30 8.29
C ASP A 58 4.71 4.62 7.71
N GLN A 59 5.91 5.04 8.14
CA GLN A 59 7.17 4.43 7.72
C GLN A 59 7.27 2.98 8.21
N GLN A 60 6.95 2.72 9.48
CA GLN A 60 7.01 1.38 10.04
C GLN A 60 6.10 0.39 9.28
N ARG A 61 4.86 0.80 8.96
CA ARG A 61 3.94 -0.03 8.17
C ARG A 61 4.50 -0.36 6.78
N LEU A 62 5.16 0.60 6.14
CA LEU A 62 5.79 0.38 4.84
C LEU A 62 6.98 -0.60 4.93
N ASP A 63 7.79 -0.47 5.97
CA ASP A 63 8.95 -1.34 6.22
C ASP A 63 8.51 -2.79 6.50
N GLU A 64 7.48 -2.98 7.32
CA GLU A 64 6.88 -4.29 7.61
C GLU A 64 6.33 -4.95 6.33
N ARG A 65 5.59 -4.20 5.52
CA ARG A 65 5.07 -4.70 4.24
C ARG A 65 6.18 -5.04 3.26
N THR A 66 7.19 -4.19 3.16
CA THR A 66 8.36 -4.43 2.30
C THR A 66 9.07 -5.72 2.70
N THR A 67 9.35 -5.89 4.00
CA THR A 67 10.00 -7.09 4.53
C THR A 67 9.18 -8.34 4.23
N SER A 68 7.86 -8.30 4.46
CA SER A 68 6.96 -9.41 4.15
C SER A 68 6.94 -9.76 2.66
N THR A 69 6.84 -8.78 1.77
CA THR A 69 6.78 -9.00 0.31
C THR A 69 8.09 -9.54 -0.22
N VAL A 70 9.24 -9.05 0.26
CA VAL A 70 10.57 -9.56 -0.10
C VAL A 70 10.72 -11.02 0.33
N SER A 71 10.39 -11.34 1.59
CA SER A 71 10.47 -12.72 2.09
C SER A 71 9.57 -13.67 1.29
N PHE A 72 8.34 -13.27 1.00
CA PHE A 72 7.41 -14.05 0.18
C PHE A 72 7.97 -14.29 -1.24
N ALA A 73 8.56 -13.25 -1.85
CA ALA A 73 9.11 -13.34 -3.19
C ALA A 73 10.29 -14.32 -3.29
N HIS A 74 11.22 -14.30 -2.33
CA HIS A 74 12.33 -15.26 -2.27
C HIS A 74 11.84 -16.68 -2.01
N THR A 75 10.93 -16.86 -1.05
CA THR A 75 10.33 -18.18 -0.74
C THR A 75 9.66 -18.78 -1.96
N ALA A 76 8.95 -17.97 -2.76
CA ALA A 76 8.32 -18.43 -3.99
C ALA A 76 9.33 -18.90 -5.05
N VAL A 77 10.47 -18.21 -5.18
CA VAL A 77 11.55 -18.63 -6.10
C VAL A 77 12.19 -19.94 -5.63
N GLU A 78 12.53 -20.04 -4.35
CA GLU A 78 13.12 -21.26 -3.80
C GLU A 78 12.18 -22.47 -3.92
N ALA A 79 10.90 -22.30 -3.59
CA ALA A 79 9.89 -23.34 -3.78
C ALA A 79 9.78 -23.78 -5.25
N SER A 80 9.83 -22.83 -6.18
CA SER A 80 9.78 -23.10 -7.62
C SER A 80 11.05 -23.76 -8.16
N ALA A 81 12.17 -23.68 -7.44
CA ALA A 81 13.42 -24.34 -7.81
C ALA A 81 13.44 -25.84 -7.48
N GLY A 82 12.43 -26.35 -6.76
CA GLY A 82 12.29 -27.76 -6.43
C GLY A 82 13.08 -28.19 -5.19
N ALA A 83 12.83 -29.41 -4.72
CA ALA A 83 13.39 -29.96 -3.49
C ALA A 83 14.91 -30.22 -3.62
N SER A 84 15.65 -29.75 -2.61
CA SER A 84 17.10 -29.85 -2.47
C SER A 84 17.55 -31.23 -1.99
N VAL A 85 17.36 -32.30 -2.78
CA VAL A 85 17.70 -33.65 -2.29
C VAL A 85 18.46 -34.45 -3.34
N VAL A 86 19.78 -34.22 -3.37
CA VAL A 86 20.75 -35.26 -3.75
C VAL A 86 21.61 -35.49 -2.51
N GLU A 87 21.59 -36.71 -1.99
CA GLU A 87 22.29 -37.09 -0.77
C GLU A 87 23.79 -36.78 -0.90
N GLY A 88 24.36 -36.10 0.10
CA GLY A 88 25.78 -35.72 0.10
C GLY A 88 26.15 -34.47 -0.70
N VAL A 89 25.23 -33.84 -1.44
CA VAL A 89 25.50 -32.62 -2.23
C VAL A 89 24.82 -31.40 -1.62
N GLU A 90 25.60 -30.40 -1.24
CA GLU A 90 25.07 -29.11 -0.78
C GLU A 90 24.53 -28.32 -1.97
N MET A 91 23.19 -28.22 -2.06
CA MET A 91 22.53 -27.53 -3.16
C MET A 91 22.44 -26.02 -2.89
N PRO A 92 22.84 -25.15 -3.84
CA PRO A 92 22.70 -23.71 -3.70
C PRO A 92 21.25 -23.29 -3.36
N SER A 93 21.12 -22.35 -2.42
CA SER A 93 19.90 -21.64 -2.04
C SER A 93 19.90 -20.20 -2.58
N LEU A 94 18.73 -19.56 -2.62
CA LEU A 94 18.63 -18.15 -3.00
C LEU A 94 18.58 -17.31 -1.74
N THR A 95 19.73 -16.96 -1.18
CA THR A 95 19.76 -16.34 0.14
C THR A 95 19.43 -14.83 0.09
N ASP A 96 19.69 -14.14 -1.02
CA ASP A 96 19.25 -12.74 -1.25
C ASP A 96 19.59 -12.29 -2.69
N ASP A 97 18.66 -12.42 -3.64
CA ASP A 97 18.79 -11.80 -4.97
C ASP A 97 18.44 -10.28 -4.90
N PRO A 98 19.40 -9.36 -5.14
CA PRO A 98 19.14 -7.92 -5.05
C PRO A 98 18.09 -7.42 -6.04
N ALA A 99 17.93 -8.06 -7.21
CA ALA A 99 16.92 -7.68 -8.18
C ALA A 99 15.52 -8.07 -7.70
N VAL A 100 15.37 -9.25 -7.09
CA VAL A 100 14.11 -9.69 -6.45
C VAL A 100 13.77 -8.77 -5.28
N THR A 101 14.73 -8.47 -4.41
CA THR A 101 14.52 -7.57 -3.25
C THR A 101 14.07 -6.18 -3.71
N ASN A 102 14.75 -5.59 -4.68
CA ASN A 102 14.38 -4.27 -5.21
C ASN A 102 13.01 -4.26 -5.90
N ALA A 103 12.68 -5.31 -6.66
CA ALA A 103 11.39 -5.40 -7.34
C ALA A 103 10.24 -5.62 -6.34
N ALA A 104 10.45 -6.44 -5.31
CA ALA A 104 9.49 -6.69 -4.24
C ALA A 104 9.24 -5.43 -3.39
N ALA A 105 10.29 -4.67 -3.06
CA ALA A 105 10.16 -3.38 -2.37
C ALA A 105 9.38 -2.35 -3.19
N ARG A 106 9.61 -2.29 -4.52
CA ARG A 106 8.83 -1.43 -5.43
C ARG A 106 7.35 -1.83 -5.47
N LEU A 107 7.06 -3.14 -5.48
CA LEU A 107 5.69 -3.62 -5.41
C LEU A 107 5.03 -3.24 -4.08
N ALA A 108 5.70 -3.48 -2.94
CA ALA A 108 5.18 -3.11 -1.63
C ALA A 108 4.86 -1.60 -1.52
N ALA A 109 5.74 -0.74 -2.04
CA ALA A 109 5.53 0.70 -2.08
C ALA A 109 4.37 1.10 -3.03
N ALA A 110 4.25 0.45 -4.19
CA ALA A 110 3.16 0.71 -5.13
C ALA A 110 1.79 0.30 -4.52
N GLU A 111 1.73 -0.83 -3.84
CA GLU A 111 0.50 -1.30 -3.19
C GLU A 111 0.12 -0.45 -1.97
N ASP A 112 1.10 0.02 -1.19
CA ASP A 112 0.86 0.96 -0.09
C ASP A 112 0.31 2.30 -0.62
N ARG A 113 0.89 2.82 -1.72
CA ARG A 113 0.36 4.00 -2.41
C ARG A 113 -1.07 3.77 -2.90
N LEU A 114 -1.34 2.62 -3.53
CA LEU A 114 -2.69 2.26 -3.98
C LEU A 114 -3.66 2.23 -2.81
N GLN A 115 -3.30 1.61 -1.68
CA GLN A 115 -4.14 1.57 -0.49
C GLN A 115 -4.50 2.97 0.03
N ARG A 116 -3.51 3.88 0.09
CA ARG A 116 -3.71 5.27 0.53
C ARG A 116 -4.59 6.07 -0.43
N GLU A 117 -4.37 5.96 -1.73
CA GLU A 117 -5.20 6.63 -2.74
C GLU A 117 -6.61 6.05 -2.77
N GLN A 118 -6.76 4.72 -2.66
CA GLN A 118 -8.06 4.04 -2.59
C GLN A 118 -8.86 4.48 -1.36
N THR A 119 -8.23 4.58 -0.18
CA THR A 119 -8.89 5.06 1.03
C THR A 119 -9.44 6.47 0.86
N ARG A 120 -8.70 7.36 0.18
CA ARG A 120 -9.15 8.74 -0.11
C ARG A 120 -10.30 8.75 -1.12
N TYR A 121 -10.19 7.94 -2.17
CA TYR A 121 -11.26 7.78 -3.16
C TYR A 121 -12.54 7.25 -2.51
N ASP A 122 -12.45 6.20 -1.69
CA ASP A 122 -13.60 5.57 -1.04
C ASP A 122 -14.29 6.56 -0.09
N ALA A 123 -13.54 7.34 0.68
CA ALA A 123 -14.09 8.39 1.53
C ALA A 123 -14.86 9.43 0.71
N ALA A 124 -14.28 9.95 -0.37
CA ALA A 124 -14.93 10.93 -1.24
C ALA A 124 -16.15 10.32 -1.96
N HIS A 125 -16.08 9.05 -2.35
CA HIS A 125 -17.16 8.32 -2.99
C HIS A 125 -18.34 8.10 -2.04
N VAL A 126 -18.07 7.77 -0.77
CA VAL A 126 -19.10 7.66 0.28
C VAL A 126 -19.79 9.00 0.52
N GLU A 127 -19.06 10.12 0.53
CA GLU A 127 -19.69 11.44 0.63
C GLU A 127 -20.60 11.72 -0.56
N TRP A 128 -20.10 11.51 -1.79
CA TRP A 128 -20.87 11.72 -3.00
C TRP A 128 -22.16 10.87 -3.03
N THR A 129 -22.05 9.57 -2.74
CA THR A 129 -23.21 8.65 -2.73
C THR A 129 -24.23 9.02 -1.65
N ASN A 130 -23.79 9.46 -0.47
CA ASN A 130 -24.69 9.90 0.60
C ASN A 130 -25.48 11.17 0.21
N VAL A 131 -24.82 12.16 -0.41
CA VAL A 131 -25.54 13.35 -0.90
C VAL A 131 -26.48 12.97 -2.05
N GLY A 132 -26.06 12.07 -2.94
CA GLY A 132 -26.90 11.54 -4.01
C GLY A 132 -28.17 10.85 -3.49
N ARG A 133 -28.05 10.05 -2.42
CA ARG A 133 -29.20 9.42 -1.76
C ARG A 133 -30.15 10.46 -1.16
N ARG A 134 -29.63 11.47 -0.46
CA ARG A 134 -30.46 12.56 0.09
C ARG A 134 -31.20 13.35 -0.99
N LEU A 135 -30.55 13.56 -2.15
CA LEU A 135 -31.19 14.18 -3.31
C LEU A 135 -32.35 13.33 -3.83
N ALA A 136 -32.15 12.02 -3.99
CA ALA A 136 -33.20 11.09 -4.42
C ALA A 136 -34.38 11.05 -3.44
N GLU A 137 -34.11 11.01 -2.13
CA GLU A 137 -35.13 11.08 -1.07
C GLU A 137 -35.96 12.37 -1.20
N LYS A 138 -35.32 13.54 -1.40
CA LYS A 138 -36.03 14.82 -1.58
C LYS A 138 -36.83 14.87 -2.88
N GLN A 139 -36.32 14.31 -3.98
CA GLN A 139 -37.06 14.19 -5.24
C GLN A 139 -38.30 13.31 -5.08
N GLN A 140 -38.20 12.21 -4.34
CA GLN A 140 -39.34 11.34 -4.06
C GLN A 140 -40.41 12.07 -3.24
N VAL A 141 -40.04 12.84 -2.21
CA VAL A 141 -41.01 13.63 -1.42
C VAL A 141 -41.70 14.68 -2.30
N ARG A 142 -40.95 15.39 -3.15
CA ARG A 142 -41.53 16.31 -4.14
C ARG A 142 -42.57 15.61 -5.00
N ASP A 143 -42.23 14.44 -5.56
CA ASP A 143 -43.11 13.71 -6.46
C ASP A 143 -44.38 13.22 -5.77
N LEU A 144 -44.30 12.84 -4.49
CA LEU A 144 -45.46 12.50 -3.67
C LEU A 144 -46.40 13.69 -3.44
N ILE A 145 -45.87 14.89 -3.16
CA ILE A 145 -46.68 16.10 -3.00
C ILE A 145 -47.33 16.47 -4.35
N VAL A 146 -46.56 16.46 -5.44
CA VAL A 146 -47.08 16.75 -6.79
C VAL A 146 -48.19 15.78 -7.19
N ALA A 147 -48.00 14.48 -6.97
CA ALA A 147 -49.00 13.46 -7.28
C ALA A 147 -50.29 13.65 -6.46
N ARG A 148 -50.16 13.98 -5.17
CA ARG A 148 -51.31 14.23 -4.28
C ARG A 148 -52.13 15.44 -4.73
N ARG A 149 -51.46 16.54 -5.05
CA ARG A 149 -52.09 17.76 -5.61
C ARG A 149 -52.78 17.48 -6.93
N ALA A 150 -52.14 16.72 -7.82
CA ALA A 150 -52.74 16.30 -9.10
C ALA A 150 -53.97 15.40 -8.93
N GLY A 151 -54.02 14.62 -7.83
CA GLY A 151 -55.16 13.79 -7.45
C GLY A 151 -56.30 14.51 -6.72
N GLY A 152 -56.14 15.81 -6.42
CA GLY A 152 -57.17 16.63 -5.75
C GLY A 152 -57.18 16.56 -4.21
N ASP A 153 -56.20 15.90 -3.58
CA ASP A 153 -56.01 15.84 -2.11
C ASP A 153 -55.02 16.91 -1.63
N GLU A 154 -55.19 18.14 -2.11
CA GLU A 154 -54.28 19.25 -1.81
C GLU A 154 -54.43 19.73 -0.36
N ARG A 155 -53.32 19.85 0.35
CA ARG A 155 -53.27 20.37 1.72
C ARG A 155 -52.81 21.83 1.74
N PRO A 156 -53.23 22.62 2.73
CA PRO A 156 -52.84 24.04 2.84
C PRO A 156 -51.32 24.26 2.88
N GLU A 157 -50.56 23.32 3.45
CA GLU A 157 -49.11 23.38 3.60
C GLU A 157 -48.31 22.96 2.35
N ASP A 158 -48.94 22.27 1.39
CA ASP A 158 -48.23 21.61 0.27
C ASP A 158 -47.45 22.60 -0.60
N ALA A 159 -47.96 23.83 -0.79
CA ALA A 159 -47.30 24.84 -1.61
C ALA A 159 -45.97 25.32 -0.99
N ALA A 160 -45.96 25.55 0.33
CA ALA A 160 -44.77 25.98 1.06
C ALA A 160 -43.74 24.84 1.15
N GLU A 161 -44.19 23.62 1.42
CA GLU A 161 -43.34 22.44 1.48
C GLU A 161 -42.70 22.13 0.12
N LEU A 162 -43.46 22.22 -0.97
CA LEU A 162 -42.96 22.02 -2.32
C LEU A 162 -41.88 23.05 -2.71
N GLN A 163 -42.08 24.32 -2.34
CA GLN A 163 -41.09 25.37 -2.59
C GLN A 163 -39.79 25.11 -1.82
N ALA A 164 -39.88 24.76 -0.53
CA ALA A 164 -38.71 24.43 0.29
C ALA A 164 -37.94 23.22 -0.27
N ILE A 165 -38.64 22.14 -0.62
CA ILE A 165 -38.02 20.93 -1.19
C ILE A 165 -37.37 21.24 -2.55
N THR A 166 -37.96 22.11 -3.36
CA THR A 166 -37.39 22.49 -4.66
C THR A 166 -36.07 23.24 -4.51
N LEU A 167 -35.97 24.14 -3.53
CA LEU A 167 -34.71 24.84 -3.20
C LEU A 167 -33.65 23.88 -2.65
N ASP A 168 -34.05 22.95 -1.78
CA ASP A 168 -33.18 21.87 -1.28
C ASP A 168 -32.63 21.01 -2.43
N ILE A 169 -33.50 20.60 -3.36
CA ILE A 169 -33.11 19.81 -4.55
C ILE A 169 -32.09 20.58 -5.40
N GLY A 170 -32.34 21.85 -5.70
CA GLY A 170 -31.40 22.66 -6.49
C GLY A 170 -30.03 22.79 -5.82
N SER A 171 -30.02 23.01 -4.50
CA SER A 171 -28.79 23.08 -3.71
C SER A 171 -28.04 21.74 -3.69
N LEU A 172 -28.77 20.63 -3.46
CA LEU A 172 -28.21 19.29 -3.44
C LEU A 172 -27.67 18.87 -4.81
N GLN A 173 -28.30 19.25 -5.92
CA GLN A 173 -27.80 18.96 -7.27
C GLN A 173 -26.42 19.56 -7.51
N GLY A 174 -26.20 20.82 -7.10
CA GLY A 174 -24.87 21.45 -7.15
C GLY A 174 -23.83 20.70 -6.32
N ILE A 175 -24.18 20.38 -5.07
CA ILE A 175 -23.28 19.65 -4.16
C ILE A 175 -22.95 18.26 -4.70
N VAL A 176 -23.93 17.54 -5.27
CA VAL A 176 -23.69 16.22 -5.88
C VAL A 176 -22.72 16.34 -7.06
N ALA A 177 -22.86 17.35 -7.92
CA ALA A 177 -21.96 17.57 -9.04
C ALA A 177 -20.53 17.84 -8.56
N ASP A 178 -20.35 18.73 -7.58
CA ASP A 178 -19.04 19.07 -7.02
C ASP A 178 -18.39 17.86 -6.34
N LYS A 179 -19.16 17.11 -5.54
CA LYS A 179 -18.68 15.91 -4.85
C LYS A 179 -18.32 14.79 -5.83
N ARG A 180 -19.07 14.66 -6.92
CA ARG A 180 -18.73 13.73 -8.00
C ARG A 180 -17.40 14.08 -8.65
N VAL A 181 -17.20 15.35 -9.03
CA VAL A 181 -15.94 15.81 -9.62
C VAL A 181 -14.78 15.60 -8.65
N ALA A 182 -14.97 15.89 -7.37
CA ALA A 182 -13.97 15.64 -6.33
C ALA A 182 -13.61 14.14 -6.21
N ALA A 183 -14.60 13.25 -6.18
CA ALA A 183 -14.37 11.81 -6.14
C ALA A 183 -13.70 11.28 -7.43
N ASP A 184 -14.13 11.77 -8.60
CA ASP A 184 -13.57 11.39 -9.90
C ASP A 184 -12.10 11.81 -10.02
N ASN A 185 -11.72 12.98 -9.50
CA ASN A 185 -10.33 13.45 -9.46
C ASN A 185 -9.42 12.64 -8.52
N LEU A 186 -10.01 11.92 -7.56
CA LEU A 186 -9.29 11.08 -6.61
C LEU A 186 -9.17 9.62 -7.05
N LYS A 187 -9.68 9.26 -8.23
CA LYS A 187 -9.59 7.88 -8.74
C LYS A 187 -8.13 7.41 -8.79
N PRO A 188 -7.80 6.25 -8.20
CA PRO A 188 -6.42 5.78 -8.05
C PRO A 188 -5.86 5.11 -9.32
N LEU A 189 -6.18 5.65 -10.52
CA LEU A 189 -5.80 5.03 -11.80
C LEU A 189 -4.28 4.91 -11.97
N THR A 190 -3.54 5.92 -11.55
CA THR A 190 -2.07 5.93 -11.63
C THR A 190 -1.47 4.92 -10.66
N ALA A 191 -1.94 4.85 -9.41
CA ALA A 191 -1.45 3.86 -8.46
C ALA A 191 -1.80 2.42 -8.88
N GLN A 192 -2.97 2.19 -9.47
CA GLN A 192 -3.34 0.88 -10.03
C GLN A 192 -2.35 0.45 -11.12
N ARG A 193 -2.00 1.34 -12.05
CA ARG A 193 -1.01 1.06 -13.09
C ARG A 193 0.37 0.74 -12.50
N LEU A 194 0.81 1.50 -11.49
CA LEU A 194 2.09 1.26 -10.83
C LEU A 194 2.16 -0.11 -10.16
N VAL A 195 1.08 -0.59 -9.54
CA VAL A 195 1.03 -1.95 -8.98
C VAL A 195 1.18 -3.01 -10.07
N VAL A 196 0.49 -2.84 -11.21
CA VAL A 196 0.60 -3.78 -12.34
C VAL A 196 2.03 -3.80 -12.92
N GLU A 197 2.63 -2.62 -13.13
CA GLU A 197 4.00 -2.50 -13.64
C GLU A 197 5.03 -3.09 -12.66
N ALA A 198 4.90 -2.80 -11.36
CA ALA A 198 5.77 -3.34 -10.33
C ALA A 198 5.62 -4.86 -10.19
N GLY A 199 4.40 -5.39 -10.30
CA GLY A 199 4.12 -6.83 -10.28
C GLY A 199 4.76 -7.55 -11.47
N ALA A 200 4.66 -6.98 -12.67
CA ALA A 200 5.33 -7.51 -13.85
C ALA A 200 6.86 -7.50 -13.71
N ALA A 201 7.43 -6.43 -13.13
CA ALA A 201 8.86 -6.34 -12.86
C ALA A 201 9.32 -7.37 -11.82
N LEU A 202 8.54 -7.60 -10.75
CA LEU A 202 8.82 -8.63 -9.76
C LEU A 202 8.83 -10.02 -10.39
N LYS A 203 7.80 -10.35 -11.18
CA LYS A 203 7.74 -11.64 -11.86
C LYS A 203 8.98 -11.88 -12.75
N LYS A 204 9.36 -10.87 -13.53
CA LYS A 204 10.56 -10.95 -14.37
C LYS A 204 11.85 -11.17 -13.55
N ALA A 205 11.97 -10.51 -12.39
CA ALA A 205 13.11 -10.69 -11.50
C ALA A 205 13.13 -12.10 -10.89
N GLN A 206 11.96 -12.61 -10.47
CA GLN A 206 11.81 -13.97 -9.95
C GLN A 206 12.17 -15.03 -10.99
N ASP A 207 11.71 -14.88 -12.24
CA ASP A 207 12.03 -15.81 -13.32
C ASP A 207 13.55 -15.84 -13.61
N ALA A 208 14.21 -14.67 -13.61
CA ALA A 208 15.65 -14.57 -13.81
C ALA A 208 16.46 -15.16 -12.64
N ALA A 209 16.02 -14.92 -11.41
CA ALA A 209 16.61 -15.49 -10.20
C ALA A 209 16.45 -17.01 -10.18
N LEU A 210 15.25 -17.51 -10.50
CA LEU A 210 14.96 -18.94 -10.60
C LEU A 210 15.86 -19.64 -11.63
N PHE A 211 16.00 -19.05 -12.82
CA PHE A 211 16.87 -19.59 -13.85
C PHE A 211 18.33 -19.65 -13.38
N SER A 212 18.81 -18.59 -12.75
CA SER A 212 20.19 -18.50 -12.23
C SER A 212 20.44 -19.53 -11.12
N LEU A 213 19.47 -19.70 -10.21
CA LEU A 213 19.51 -20.69 -9.14
C LEU A 213 19.54 -22.13 -9.71
N ARG A 214 18.65 -22.45 -10.65
CA ARG A 214 18.62 -23.76 -11.30
C ARG A 214 19.95 -24.07 -12.01
N LYS A 215 20.51 -23.10 -12.71
CA LYS A 215 21.83 -23.22 -13.34
C LYS A 215 22.94 -23.48 -12.32
N ALA A 216 22.93 -22.77 -11.18
CA ALA A 216 23.88 -23.00 -10.10
C ALA A 216 23.75 -24.41 -9.51
N ARG A 217 22.52 -24.88 -9.30
CA ARG A 217 22.22 -26.24 -8.81
C ARG A 217 22.71 -27.33 -9.76
N ILE A 218 22.50 -27.17 -11.07
CA ILE A 218 23.01 -28.13 -12.07
C ILE A 218 24.54 -28.20 -12.00
N ARG A 219 25.23 -27.05 -11.92
CA ARG A 219 26.70 -27.02 -11.80
C ARG A 219 27.20 -27.68 -10.52
N ALA A 220 26.50 -27.52 -9.40
CA ALA A 220 26.85 -28.19 -8.15
C ALA A 220 26.74 -29.72 -8.28
N LEU A 221 25.69 -30.22 -8.95
CA LEU A 221 25.52 -31.64 -9.24
C LEU A 221 26.59 -32.18 -10.20
N GLU A 222 26.94 -31.42 -11.24
CA GLU A 222 28.01 -31.78 -12.18
C GLU A 222 29.36 -31.93 -11.46
N LEU A 223 29.70 -30.99 -10.58
CA LEU A 223 30.92 -31.04 -9.78
C LEU A 223 30.94 -32.24 -8.85
N ALA A 224 29.84 -32.48 -8.10
CA ALA A 224 29.73 -33.63 -7.21
C ALA A 224 29.88 -34.96 -7.97
N LEU A 225 29.29 -35.08 -9.17
CA LEU A 225 29.43 -36.27 -10.01
C LEU A 225 30.89 -36.49 -10.43
N ILE A 226 31.60 -35.42 -10.82
CA ILE A 226 33.01 -35.50 -11.20
C ILE A 226 33.87 -35.91 -10.01
N ASP A 227 33.60 -35.37 -8.83
CA ASP A 227 34.32 -35.70 -7.60
C ASP A 227 34.10 -37.16 -7.19
N GLU A 228 32.84 -37.64 -7.20
CA GLU A 228 32.50 -39.03 -6.89
C GLU A 228 33.13 -40.00 -7.91
N HIS A 229 33.10 -39.66 -9.20
CA HIS A 229 33.77 -40.45 -10.23
C HIS A 229 35.27 -40.54 -9.98
N THR A 230 35.90 -39.41 -9.65
CA THR A 230 37.34 -39.35 -9.39
C THR A 230 37.69 -40.21 -8.18
N ALA A 231 36.89 -40.17 -7.11
CA ALA A 231 37.06 -41.02 -5.93
C ALA A 231 36.95 -42.51 -6.28
N ALA A 232 35.94 -42.91 -7.05
CA ALA A 232 35.75 -44.30 -7.49
C ALA A 232 36.92 -44.82 -8.35
N VAL A 233 37.49 -43.99 -9.22
CA VAL A 233 38.66 -44.35 -10.03
C VAL A 233 39.91 -44.54 -9.17
N ILE A 234 40.12 -43.66 -8.17
CA ILE A 234 41.23 -43.78 -7.22
C ILE A 234 41.11 -45.08 -6.43
N GLU A 235 39.91 -45.42 -5.95
CA GLU A 235 39.66 -46.65 -5.20
C GLU A 235 39.87 -47.89 -6.08
N ALA A 236 39.36 -47.90 -7.31
CA ALA A 236 39.56 -49.01 -8.25
C ALA A 236 41.05 -49.24 -8.54
N ARG A 237 41.82 -48.16 -8.74
CA ARG A 237 43.30 -48.24 -8.90
C ARG A 237 43.97 -48.82 -7.65
N ALA A 238 43.56 -48.40 -6.45
CA ALA A 238 44.11 -48.93 -5.20
C ALA A 238 43.86 -50.44 -5.04
N GLN A 239 42.77 -50.95 -5.60
CA GLN A 239 42.41 -52.37 -5.61
C GLN A 239 43.04 -53.16 -6.79
N GLY A 240 43.85 -52.53 -7.63
CA GLY A 240 44.47 -53.16 -8.79
C GLY A 240 43.49 -53.48 -9.94
N LEU A 241 42.31 -52.87 -9.91
CA LEU A 241 41.27 -53.02 -10.94
C LEU A 241 41.46 -51.97 -12.04
N SER A 242 40.88 -52.25 -13.21
CA SER A 242 40.88 -51.31 -14.34
C SER A 242 40.15 -50.01 -13.99
N GLU A 243 40.61 -48.89 -14.53
CA GLU A 243 39.95 -47.58 -14.39
C GLU A 243 38.51 -47.60 -14.93
N PHE A 244 38.22 -48.52 -15.85
CA PHE A 244 36.90 -48.70 -16.46
C PHE A 244 35.93 -49.55 -15.63
N THR A 245 36.41 -50.28 -14.61
CA THR A 245 35.55 -51.09 -13.73
C THR A 245 34.75 -50.28 -12.72
N GLY A 246 35.08 -48.99 -12.49
CA GLY A 246 34.30 -48.06 -11.66
C GLY A 246 33.12 -47.37 -12.37
N ILE A 247 33.02 -47.49 -13.70
CA ILE A 247 32.00 -46.84 -14.55
C ILE A 247 30.54 -47.32 -14.31
N PRO A 248 30.27 -48.58 -13.92
CA PRO A 248 28.90 -49.03 -13.66
C PRO A 248 28.18 -48.25 -12.55
N MET A 249 28.92 -47.73 -11.55
CA MET A 249 28.35 -46.91 -10.47
C MET A 249 27.88 -45.52 -10.96
N LEU A 250 28.49 -44.96 -12.02
CA LEU A 250 28.06 -43.67 -12.59
C LEU A 250 26.71 -43.71 -13.30
N ARG A 251 26.27 -44.88 -13.78
CA ARG A 251 25.00 -44.97 -14.51
C ARG A 251 23.80 -44.67 -13.62
N ASP A 252 23.89 -45.01 -12.34
CA ASP A 252 22.81 -44.75 -11.40
C ASP A 252 22.77 -43.27 -10.98
N THR A 253 23.93 -42.63 -10.80
CA THR A 253 24.02 -41.18 -10.55
C THR A 253 23.64 -40.33 -11.76
N GLN A 254 24.05 -40.71 -12.98
CA GLN A 254 23.58 -40.06 -14.22
C GLN A 254 22.06 -40.16 -14.39
N ARG A 255 21.44 -41.28 -13.97
CA ARG A 255 19.98 -41.45 -14.00
C ARG A 255 19.26 -40.48 -13.05
N VAL A 256 19.86 -40.19 -11.90
CA VAL A 256 19.33 -39.21 -10.93
C VAL A 256 19.42 -37.80 -11.51
N ILE A 257 20.57 -37.42 -12.08
CA ILE A 257 20.80 -36.11 -12.71
C ILE A 257 19.85 -35.87 -13.89
N HIS A 258 19.67 -36.86 -14.78
CA HIS A 258 18.73 -36.75 -15.89
C HIS A 258 17.25 -36.76 -15.45
N ARG A 259 16.89 -37.44 -14.35
CA ARG A 259 15.54 -37.33 -13.77
C ARG A 259 15.27 -35.95 -13.17
N THR A 260 16.26 -35.30 -12.58
CA THR A 260 16.16 -33.90 -12.13
C THR A 260 16.14 -32.89 -13.28
N ALA A 261 16.75 -33.21 -14.43
CA ALA A 261 16.69 -32.39 -15.64
C ALA A 261 15.38 -32.58 -16.45
N ALA A 262 14.75 -33.75 -16.38
CA ALA A 262 13.50 -34.06 -17.09
C ALA A 262 12.23 -33.36 -16.55
N TRP A 263 12.38 -32.32 -15.72
CA TRP A 263 11.28 -31.49 -15.20
C TRP A 263 10.87 -30.35 -16.16
N GLU A 264 11.36 -30.37 -17.40
CA GLU A 264 11.02 -29.36 -18.43
C GLU A 264 9.67 -29.56 -19.14
N ASP A 265 8.84 -30.55 -18.76
CA ASP A 265 7.61 -30.87 -19.50
C ASP A 265 6.33 -31.10 -18.66
N ARG A 266 6.18 -30.43 -17.51
CA ARG A 266 4.87 -30.36 -16.80
C ARG A 266 4.57 -28.97 -16.24
#